data_AF-A0A6B3E7H6-F1
#
_entry.id   AF-A0A6B3E7H6-F1
#
_cell.length_a   1.000
_cell.length_b   1.000
_cell.length_c   1.000
_cell.angle_alpha   90.00
_cell.angle_beta   90.00
_cell.angle_gamma   90.00
#
_symmetry.space_group_name_H-M   'P 1'
#
loop_
_entity.id
_entity.type
_entity.pdbx_description
1 polymer ?
#
loop_
_entity_poly.entity_id
_entity_poly.type
_entity_poly.pdbx_seq_one_letter_code
_entity_poly.pdbx_strand_id
1 'polypeptide(L)'
;DTSWLGWRWCLFVGVPFALVALLVLQRTLNLPVTKRRVKVDWAGAFFVTAAVCTLLVWVTFADNKYAWLSWQTAALVGAALVLTLVFLGVERRAAEPVIPLGLFRNPTIALASAASLFVGVALFAGTVFFSQYFQLARGDSPTMSG
;
A
#
# COMPACT_ATOMS: atom_id res chain seq x y z
N ASP A 1 -31.54 -7.48 -3.57
CA ASP A 1 -30.63 -8.57 -3.15
C ASP A 1 -30.71 -9.77 -4.07
N THR A 2 -29.74 -9.90 -4.97
CA THR A 2 -29.56 -11.13 -5.77
C THR A 2 -28.89 -12.19 -4.89
N SER A 3 -29.65 -12.80 -3.98
CA SER A 3 -29.15 -13.79 -3.02
C SER A 3 -28.51 -15.03 -3.66
N TRP A 4 -28.89 -15.35 -4.90
CA TRP A 4 -28.31 -16.44 -5.70
C TRP A 4 -26.92 -16.11 -6.26
N LEU A 5 -26.64 -14.82 -6.45
CA LEU A 5 -25.35 -14.31 -6.90
C LEU A 5 -24.56 -13.90 -5.65
N GLY A 6 -23.98 -14.90 -4.96
CA GLY A 6 -23.25 -14.66 -3.71
C GLY A 6 -22.18 -13.57 -3.85
N TRP A 7 -21.85 -12.90 -2.74
CA TRP A 7 -20.94 -11.74 -2.65
C TRP A 7 -19.61 -11.89 -3.43
N ARG A 8 -19.15 -13.12 -3.64
CA ARG A 8 -17.95 -13.47 -4.43
C ARG A 8 -18.01 -12.93 -5.86
N TRP A 9 -19.20 -12.80 -6.44
CA TRP A 9 -19.39 -12.25 -7.78
C TRP A 9 -18.94 -10.80 -7.93
N CYS A 10 -18.93 -10.01 -6.86
CA CYS A 10 -18.36 -8.67 -6.86
C CYS A 10 -16.86 -8.68 -7.24
N LEU A 11 -16.13 -9.75 -6.90
CA LEU A 11 -14.71 -9.92 -7.29
C LEU A 11 -14.58 -10.33 -8.77
N PHE A 12 -15.52 -11.11 -9.28
CA PHE A 12 -15.49 -11.61 -10.66
C PHE A 12 -15.92 -10.57 -11.69
N VAL A 13 -16.66 -9.52 -11.30
CA VAL A 13 -17.05 -8.42 -12.21
C VAL A 13 -15.82 -7.73 -12.82
N GLY A 14 -14.72 -7.58 -12.08
CA GLY A 14 -13.50 -6.94 -12.61
C GLY A 14 -12.72 -7.79 -13.61
N VAL A 15 -12.87 -9.12 -13.56
CA VAL A 15 -12.13 -10.06 -14.43
C VAL A 15 -12.39 -9.84 -15.93
N PRO A 16 -13.64 -9.74 -16.43
CA PRO A 16 -13.88 -9.49 -17.85
C PRO A 16 -13.30 -8.14 -18.31
N PHE A 17 -13.37 -7.09 -17.48
CA PHE A 17 -12.76 -5.80 -17.82
C PHE A 17 -11.23 -5.90 -17.90
N ALA A 18 -10.59 -6.60 -16.95
CA ALA A 18 -9.15 -6.82 -16.98
C ALA A 18 -8.71 -7.62 -18.22
N LEU A 19 -9.49 -8.65 -18.61
CA LEU A 19 -9.22 -9.44 -19.81
C LEU A 19 -9.34 -8.61 -21.09
N VAL A 20 -10.39 -7.79 -21.21
CA VAL A 20 -10.56 -6.89 -22.36
C VAL A 20 -9.43 -5.87 -22.43
N ALA A 21 -9.08 -5.25 -21.30
CA ALA A 21 -7.97 -4.30 -21.23
C ALA A 21 -6.64 -4.95 -21.65
N LEU A 22 -6.37 -6.18 -21.19
CA LEU A 22 -5.18 -6.93 -21.55
C LEU A 22 -5.14 -7.26 -23.05
N LEU A 23 -6.27 -7.68 -23.63
CA LEU A 23 -6.39 -7.97 -25.06
C LEU A 23 -6.14 -6.71 -25.91
N VAL A 24 -6.73 -5.58 -25.53
CA VAL A 24 -6.54 -4.29 -26.20
C VAL A 24 -5.09 -3.83 -26.09
N LEU A 25 -4.47 -3.96 -24.92
CA LEU A 25 -3.08 -3.59 -24.71
C LEU A 25 -2.16 -4.42 -25.60
N GLN A 26 -2.34 -5.74 -25.64
CA GLN A 26 -1.55 -6.63 -26.50
C GLN A 26 -1.69 -6.33 -27.99
N ARG A 27 -2.87 -5.86 -28.42
CA ARG A 27 -3.16 -5.56 -29.83
C ARG A 27 -2.65 -4.18 -30.26
N THR A 28 -2.73 -3.19 -29.37
CA THR A 28 -2.54 -1.77 -29.73
C THR A 28 -1.17 -1.24 -29.31
N LEU A 29 -0.55 -1.82 -28.28
CA LEU A 29 0.68 -1.30 -27.70
C LEU A 29 1.92 -1.77 -28.47
N ASN A 30 2.31 -1.02 -29.50
CA ASN A 30 3.57 -1.16 -30.20
C ASN A 30 4.61 -0.20 -29.63
N LEU A 31 5.33 -0.62 -28.58
CA LEU A 31 6.41 0.19 -28.00
C LEU A 31 7.77 -0.12 -28.66
N PRO A 32 8.56 0.89 -29.05
CA PRO A 32 9.95 0.68 -29.42
C PRO A 32 10.73 0.18 -28.20
N VAL A 33 11.21 -1.07 -28.26
CA VAL A 33 11.89 -1.72 -27.14
C VAL A 33 13.32 -1.17 -27.01
N THR A 34 13.49 -0.12 -26.22
CA THR A 34 14.82 0.34 -25.78
C THR A 34 15.33 -0.60 -24.70
N LYS A 35 16.17 -1.56 -25.08
CA LYS A 35 16.85 -2.47 -24.12
C LYS A 35 17.87 -1.68 -23.30
N ARG A 36 17.43 -1.06 -22.20
CA ARG A 36 18.32 -0.53 -21.16
C ARG A 36 18.68 -1.66 -20.19
N ARG A 37 19.97 -1.81 -19.86
CA ARG A 37 20.40 -2.69 -18.76
C ARG A 37 20.04 -2.02 -17.44
N VAL A 38 18.81 -2.26 -16.98
CA VAL A 38 18.35 -1.82 -15.66
C VAL A 38 18.88 -2.81 -14.62
N LYS A 39 19.58 -2.33 -13.61
CA LYS A 39 19.99 -3.13 -12.45
C LYS A 39 18.90 -3.00 -11.40
N VAL A 40 18.16 -4.09 -11.18
CA VAL A 40 17.12 -4.14 -10.15
C VAL A 40 17.77 -4.07 -8.77
N ASP A 41 17.34 -3.12 -7.95
CA ASP A 41 17.73 -3.02 -6.54
C ASP A 41 16.92 -3.97 -5.66
N TRP A 42 17.35 -5.22 -5.64
CA TRP A 42 16.75 -6.27 -4.81
C TRP A 42 16.92 -6.02 -3.30
N ALA A 43 18.02 -5.39 -2.90
CA ALA A 43 18.31 -5.15 -1.50
C ALA A 43 17.39 -4.05 -0.96
N GLY A 44 17.28 -2.92 -1.68
CA GLY A 44 16.34 -1.85 -1.35
C GLY A 44 14.90 -2.36 -1.29
N ALA A 45 14.47 -3.11 -2.32
CA ALA A 45 13.14 -3.72 -2.35
C ALA A 45 12.86 -4.66 -1.16
N PHE A 46 13.86 -5.47 -0.75
CA PHE A 46 13.72 -6.36 0.40
C PHE A 46 13.57 -5.58 1.72
N PHE A 47 14.46 -4.61 1.99
CA PHE A 47 14.44 -3.89 3.26
C PHE A 47 13.19 -3.01 3.42
N VAL A 48 12.74 -2.33 2.36
CA VAL A 48 11.50 -1.54 2.43
C VAL A 48 10.29 -2.42 2.68
N THR A 49 10.21 -3.57 1.99
CA THR A 49 9.11 -4.52 2.16
C THR A 49 9.12 -5.11 3.58
N ALA A 50 10.29 -5.52 4.07
CA ALA A 50 10.44 -6.06 5.41
C ALA A 50 10.08 -5.03 6.49
N ALA A 51 10.49 -3.76 6.33
CA ALA A 51 10.13 -2.68 7.25
C ALA A 51 8.61 -2.47 7.32
N VAL A 52 7.96 -2.36 6.16
CA VAL A 52 6.51 -2.17 6.06
C VAL A 52 5.76 -3.37 6.63
N CYS A 53 6.15 -4.60 6.27
CA CYS A 53 5.54 -5.81 6.81
C CYS A 53 5.68 -5.91 8.33
N THR A 54 6.85 -5.58 8.88
CA THR A 54 7.08 -5.59 10.34
C THR A 54 6.16 -4.60 11.05
N LEU A 55 6.00 -3.40 10.49
CA LEU A 55 5.12 -2.36 11.04
C LEU A 55 3.64 -2.78 10.94
N LEU A 56 3.22 -3.38 9.83
CA LEU A 56 1.87 -3.93 9.66
C LEU A 56 1.57 -5.05 10.65
N VAL A 57 2.52 -5.98 10.85
CA VAL A 57 2.42 -7.05 11.84
C VAL A 57 2.26 -6.45 13.24
N TRP A 58 3.03 -5.40 13.55
CA TRP A 58 2.95 -4.72 14.83
C TRP A 58 1.54 -4.18 15.10
N VAL A 59 0.99 -3.38 14.19
CA VAL A 59 -0.34 -2.76 14.33
C VAL A 59 -1.44 -3.82 14.36
N THR A 60 -1.33 -4.87 13.54
CA THR A 60 -2.35 -5.92 13.43
C THR A 60 -2.52 -6.72 14.72
N PHE A 61 -1.43 -6.98 15.44
CA PHE A 61 -1.45 -7.77 16.67
C PHE A 61 -1.46 -6.94 17.95
N ALA A 62 -1.27 -5.62 17.85
CA ALA A 62 -1.44 -4.71 18.99
C ALA A 62 -2.85 -4.87 19.56
N ASP A 63 -2.94 -4.95 20.89
CA ASP A 63 -4.16 -5.19 21.68
C ASP A 63 -4.76 -6.62 21.59
N ASN A 64 -4.44 -7.38 20.55
CA ASN A 64 -4.92 -8.77 20.42
C ASN A 64 -3.96 -9.79 21.06
N LYS A 65 -2.64 -9.66 20.80
CA LYS A 65 -1.61 -10.58 21.33
C LYS A 65 -0.68 -9.95 22.36
N TYR A 66 -0.49 -8.63 22.31
CA TYR A 66 0.35 -7.89 23.24
C TYR A 66 -0.17 -6.46 23.38
N ALA A 67 0.07 -5.84 24.53
CA ALA A 67 -0.33 -4.47 24.79
C ALA A 67 0.45 -3.47 23.93
N TRP A 68 -0.14 -2.31 23.68
CA TRP A 68 0.49 -1.18 23.00
C TRP A 68 1.82 -0.78 23.64
N LEU A 69 1.85 -0.64 24.97
CA LEU A 69 3.09 -0.46 25.74
C LEU A 69 3.60 -1.81 26.25
N SER A 70 4.34 -2.51 25.39
CA SER A 70 4.97 -3.80 25.74
C SER A 70 6.37 -3.89 25.14
N TRP A 71 7.17 -4.82 25.67
CA TRP A 71 8.51 -5.06 25.12
C TRP A 71 8.44 -5.57 23.67
N GLN A 72 7.38 -6.31 23.30
CA GLN A 72 7.14 -6.75 21.93
C GLN A 72 6.89 -5.57 20.99
N THR A 73 6.08 -4.59 21.41
CA THR A 73 5.91 -3.35 20.65
C THR A 73 7.25 -2.63 20.46
N ALA A 74 8.03 -2.47 21.54
CA ALA A 74 9.34 -1.82 21.46
C ALA A 74 10.29 -2.56 20.50
N ALA A 75 10.29 -3.90 20.53
CA ALA A 75 11.09 -4.73 19.64
C ALA A 75 10.66 -4.62 18.17
N LEU A 76 9.35 -4.68 17.88
CA LEU A 76 8.83 -4.65 16.51
C LEU A 76 8.94 -3.26 15.89
N VAL A 77 8.58 -2.21 16.64
CA VAL A 77 8.75 -0.82 16.19
C VAL A 77 10.23 -0.50 16.03
N GLY A 78 11.06 -0.93 16.99
CA GLY A 78 12.52 -0.81 16.89
C GLY A 78 13.08 -1.51 15.67
N ALA A 79 12.64 -2.74 15.39
CA ALA A 79 13.05 -3.49 14.20
C ALA A 79 12.61 -2.80 12.90
N ALA A 80 11.37 -2.30 12.82
CA ALA A 80 10.89 -1.55 11.66
C ALA A 80 11.72 -0.27 11.42
N LEU A 81 12.06 0.46 12.48
CA LEU A 81 12.94 1.63 12.40
C LEU A 81 14.34 1.25 11.90
N VAL A 82 14.95 0.21 12.47
CA VAL A 82 16.27 -0.27 12.04
C VAL A 82 16.25 -0.70 10.58
N LEU A 83 15.25 -1.48 10.14
CA LEU A 83 15.10 -1.90 8.75
C LEU A 83 14.94 -0.69 7.81
N THR A 84 14.19 0.33 8.23
CA THR A 84 14.04 1.58 7.47
C THR A 84 15.36 2.33 7.34
N LEU A 85 16.15 2.42 8.42
CA LEU A 85 17.47 3.06 8.39
C LEU A 85 18.44 2.29 7.49
N VAL A 86 18.42 0.95 7.54
CA VAL A 86 19.21 0.10 6.66
C VAL A 86 18.80 0.30 5.21
N PHE A 87 17.49 0.33 4.92
CA PHE A 87 16.96 0.66 3.60
C PHE A 87 17.51 2.01 3.10
N LEU A 88 17.41 3.09 3.89
CA LEU A 88 17.95 4.39 3.52
C LEU A 88 19.46 4.37 3.25
N GLY A 89 20.21 3.55 4.01
CA GLY A 89 21.65 3.36 3.80
C GLY A 89 21.98 2.61 2.50
N VAL A 90 21.21 1.56 2.18
CA VAL A 90 21.33 0.78 0.94
C VAL A 90 20.95 1.63 -0.27
N GLU A 91 19.82 2.36 -0.18
CA GLU A 91 19.29 3.20 -1.24
C GLU A 91 20.26 4.33 -1.62
N ARG A 92 20.98 4.89 -0.64
CA ARG A 92 22.03 5.88 -0.87
C ARG A 92 23.24 5.33 -1.63
N ARG A 93 23.47 4.01 -1.59
CA ARG A 93 24.60 3.34 -2.24
C ARG A 93 24.21 2.58 -3.51
N ALA A 94 22.91 2.41 -3.78
CA ALA A 94 22.42 1.71 -4.95
C ALA A 94 22.72 2.48 -6.24
N ALA A 95 23.13 1.76 -7.29
CA ALA A 95 23.47 2.34 -8.59
C ALA A 95 22.24 2.82 -9.37
N GLU A 96 21.10 2.14 -9.18
CA GLU A 96 19.78 2.56 -9.67
C GLU A 96 18.79 2.43 -8.50
N PRO A 97 18.69 3.46 -7.63
CA PRO A 97 17.80 3.42 -6.48
C PRO A 97 16.34 3.37 -6.92
N VAL A 98 15.52 2.61 -6.19
CA VAL A 98 14.06 2.54 -6.35
C VAL A 98 13.43 3.91 -6.09
N ILE A 99 13.94 4.60 -5.06
CA ILE A 99 13.52 5.91 -4.62
C ILE A 99 14.74 6.83 -4.65
N PRO A 100 14.88 7.68 -5.69
CA PRO A 100 15.97 8.64 -5.72
C PRO A 100 15.74 9.71 -4.63
N LEU A 101 16.37 9.49 -3.48
CA LEU A 101 16.23 10.31 -2.27
C LEU A 101 16.55 11.80 -2.50
N GLY A 102 17.30 12.12 -3.55
CA GLY A 102 17.57 13.50 -3.97
C GLY A 102 16.31 14.29 -4.38
N LEU A 103 15.24 13.62 -4.82
CA LEU A 103 13.97 14.29 -5.16
C LEU A 103 13.32 14.93 -3.92
N PHE A 104 13.41 14.29 -2.76
CA PHE A 104 12.84 14.82 -1.50
C PHE A 104 13.56 16.07 -0.99
N ARG A 105 14.71 16.42 -1.55
CA ARG A 105 15.38 17.69 -1.30
C ARG A 105 14.60 18.87 -1.89
N ASN A 106 13.74 18.62 -2.88
CA ASN A 106 12.80 19.61 -3.39
C ASN A 106 11.55 19.63 -2.48
N PRO A 107 11.26 20.76 -1.80
CA PRO A 107 10.12 20.85 -0.89
C PRO A 107 8.79 20.61 -1.59
N THR A 108 8.65 20.96 -2.87
CA THR A 108 7.43 20.68 -3.64
C THR A 108 7.18 19.19 -3.76
N ILE A 109 8.22 18.38 -4.01
CA ILE A 109 8.08 16.92 -4.10
C ILE A 109 7.79 16.33 -2.73
N ALA A 110 8.51 16.76 -1.70
CA ALA A 110 8.29 16.28 -0.33
C ALA A 110 6.86 16.59 0.16
N LEU A 111 6.39 17.83 -0.06
CA LEU A 111 5.03 18.24 0.29
C LEU A 111 3.98 17.51 -0.55
N ALA A 112 4.21 17.32 -1.86
CA ALA A 112 3.30 16.57 -2.71
C ALA A 112 3.20 15.10 -2.25
N SER A 113 4.32 14.44 -1.96
CA SER A 113 4.32 13.07 -1.43
C SER A 113 3.62 12.97 -0.07
N ALA A 114 3.85 13.92 0.84
CA ALA A 114 3.16 13.96 2.13
C ALA A 114 1.65 14.20 1.94
N ALA A 115 1.24 15.10 1.05
CA ALA A 115 -0.15 15.34 0.71
C ALA A 115 -0.80 14.07 0.13
N SER A 116 -0.14 13.37 -0.80
CA SER A 116 -0.62 12.09 -1.34
C SER A 116 -0.79 11.03 -0.25
N LEU A 117 0.13 10.96 0.72
CA LEU A 117 -0.01 10.06 1.87
C LEU A 117 -1.27 10.39 2.68
N PHE A 118 -1.47 11.66 3.06
CA PHE A 118 -2.65 12.07 3.83
C PHE A 118 -3.95 11.87 3.08
N VAL A 119 -3.98 12.13 1.76
CA VAL A 119 -5.13 11.85 0.91
C VAL A 119 -5.44 10.35 0.91
N GLY A 120 -4.41 9.49 0.77
CA GLY A 120 -4.58 8.04 0.88
C GLY A 120 -5.18 7.63 2.23
N VAL A 121 -4.61 8.11 3.32
CA VAL A 121 -5.13 7.87 4.68
C VAL A 121 -6.59 8.31 4.79
N ALA A 122 -6.94 9.50 4.31
CA ALA A 122 -8.30 10.02 4.35
C ALA A 122 -9.28 9.20 3.51
N LEU A 123 -8.89 8.72 2.33
CA LEU A 123 -9.73 7.86 1.49
C LEU A 123 -10.00 6.50 2.15
N PHE A 124 -8.97 5.84 2.68
CA PHE A 124 -9.12 4.54 3.34
C PHE A 124 -9.85 4.65 4.68
N ALA A 125 -9.47 5.62 5.53
CA ALA A 125 -10.15 5.85 6.78
C ALA A 125 -11.60 6.28 6.54
N GLY A 126 -11.84 7.22 5.63
CA GLY A 126 -13.17 7.73 5.31
C GLY A 126 -14.11 6.61 4.85
N THR A 127 -13.70 5.80 3.87
CA THR A 127 -14.55 4.70 3.37
C THR A 127 -14.89 3.67 4.46
N VAL A 128 -13.92 3.30 5.31
CA VAL A 128 -14.15 2.33 6.40
C VAL A 128 -15.02 2.93 7.51
N PHE A 129 -14.68 4.12 8.00
CA PHE A 129 -15.38 4.74 9.12
C PHE A 129 -16.77 5.25 8.74
N PHE A 130 -16.97 5.78 7.52
CA PHE A 130 -18.31 6.15 7.07
C PHE A 130 -19.21 4.92 6.97
N SER A 131 -18.71 3.83 6.37
CA SER A 131 -19.47 2.59 6.28
C SER A 131 -19.85 2.06 7.66
N GLN A 132 -18.92 2.07 8.62
CA GLN A 132 -19.19 1.70 10.00
C GLN A 132 -20.15 2.65 10.70
N TYR A 133 -20.03 3.97 10.50
CA TYR A 133 -20.90 4.97 11.11
C TYR A 133 -22.35 4.84 10.63
N PHE A 134 -22.58 4.69 9.33
CA PHE A 134 -23.93 4.50 8.79
C PHE A 134 -24.55 3.18 9.25
N GLN A 135 -23.76 2.09 9.29
CA GLN A 135 -24.25 0.78 9.72
C GLN A 135 -24.48 0.66 11.24
N LEU A 136 -23.54 1.13 12.07
CA LEU A 136 -23.58 0.95 13.53
C LEU A 136 -24.27 2.10 14.27
N ALA A 137 -24.11 3.35 13.81
CA ALA A 137 -24.65 4.52 14.52
C ALA A 137 -25.99 5.01 13.95
N ARG A 138 -26.23 4.87 12.63
CA ARG A 138 -27.53 5.21 12.02
C ARG A 138 -28.46 4.02 11.77
N GLY A 139 -27.95 2.78 11.84
CA GLY A 139 -28.73 1.58 11.58
C GLY A 139 -29.16 1.44 10.11
N ASP A 140 -28.51 2.16 9.20
CA ASP A 140 -28.80 2.09 7.77
C ASP A 140 -28.31 0.75 7.21
N SER A 141 -29.05 0.17 6.27
CA SER A 141 -28.69 -1.12 5.66
C SER A 141 -27.33 -1.04 4.93
N PRO A 142 -26.60 -2.17 4.77
CA PRO A 142 -25.32 -2.19 4.05
C PRO A 142 -25.38 -1.59 2.65
N THR A 143 -26.54 -1.68 1.98
CA THR A 143 -26.81 -1.17 0.62
C THR A 143 -26.99 0.34 0.54
N MET A 144 -27.30 1.01 1.66
CA MET A 144 -27.41 2.48 1.75
C MET A 144 -26.14 3.13 2.30
N SER A 145 -25.29 2.32 2.94
CA SER A 145 -24.04 2.73 3.60
C SER A 145 -22.82 2.62 2.69
N GLY A 146 -22.99 2.11 1.47
CA GLY A 146 -21.94 1.82 0.50
C GLY A 146 -22.50 1.61 -0.90
#